data_AF-A0A7C1U092-F1
#
_entry.id   AF-A0A7C1U092-F1
#
_cell.length_a   1.000
_cell.length_b   1.000
_cell.length_c   1.000
_cell.angle_alpha   90.00
_cell.angle_beta   90.00
_cell.angle_gamma   90.00
#
_symmetry.space_group_name_H-M   'P 1'
#
loop_
_entity.id
_entity.type
_entity.pdbx_description
1 polymer ?
#
loop_
_entity_poly.entity_id
_entity_poly.type
_entity_poly.pdbx_seq_one_letter_code
_entity_poly.pdbx_strand_id
1 'polypeptide(L)' 'MSEFRWPVRVYYEDTDSGGVVYYANYLRFMERARTEWLRALGFEQDRLAEEEGV' A
#
# COMPACT_ATOMS: atom_id res chain seq x y z
N MET A 1 -11.32 -7.82 16.43
CA MET A 1 -10.59 -7.00 15.45
C MET A 1 -11.52 -6.73 14.29
N SER A 2 -11.73 -5.46 13.93
CA SER A 2 -12.49 -5.10 12.73
C SER A 2 -11.69 -5.47 11.49
N GLU A 3 -12.36 -6.02 10.48
CA GLU A 3 -11.76 -6.29 9.17
C GLU A 3 -11.36 -4.97 8.48
N PHE A 4 -10.13 -4.89 7.94
CA PHE A 4 -9.66 -3.75 7.14
C PHE A 4 -9.62 -4.16 5.66
N ARG A 5 -10.18 -3.32 4.78
CA ARG A 5 -10.23 -3.55 3.33
C ARG A 5 -9.68 -2.34 2.59
N TRP A 6 -8.72 -2.56 1.70
CA TRP A 6 -8.13 -1.51 0.85
C TRP A 6 -8.40 -1.80 -0.64
N PRO A 7 -9.23 -0.98 -1.32
CA PRO A 7 -9.51 -1.17 -2.73
C PRO A 7 -8.31 -0.71 -3.58
N VAL A 8 -7.93 -1.53 -4.56
CA VAL A 8 -6.89 -1.20 -5.53
C VAL A 8 -7.50 -1.16 -6.93
N ARG A 9 -7.20 -0.09 -7.67
CA ARG A 9 -7.50 0.00 -9.10
C ARG A 9 -6.24 -0.34 -9.89
N VAL A 10 -6.36 -1.31 -10.79
CA VAL A 10 -5.31 -1.65 -11.75
C VAL A 10 -5.46 -0.74 -12.96
N TYR A 11 -4.40 0.00 -13.27
CA TYR A 11 -4.28 0.78 -14.49
C TYR A 11 -3.47 0.05 -15.53
N TYR A 12 -3.55 0.48 -16.79
CA TYR A 12 -2.77 -0.11 -17.87
C TYR A 12 -1.26 -0.06 -17.61
N GLU A 13 -0.78 0.98 -16.94
CA GLU A 13 0.62 1.13 -16.49
C GLU A 13 1.08 0.06 -15.48
N ASP A 14 0.15 -0.58 -14.78
CA ASP A 14 0.47 -1.65 -13.83
C ASP A 14 0.68 -2.99 -14.54
N THR A 15 0.32 -3.08 -15.83
CA THR A 15 0.35 -4.31 -16.61
C THR A 15 1.59 -4.43 -17.50
N ASP A 16 2.01 -5.65 -17.81
CA ASP A 16 3.07 -5.93 -18.77
C ASP A 16 2.54 -6.42 -20.13
N SER A 17 3.45 -6.75 -21.05
CA SER A 17 3.10 -7.27 -22.38
C SER A 17 2.33 -8.61 -22.36
N GLY A 18 2.23 -9.27 -21.21
CA GLY A 18 1.39 -10.45 -20.99
C GLY A 18 -0.05 -10.13 -20.64
N GLY A 19 -0.41 -8.85 -20.49
CA GLY A 19 -1.77 -8.40 -20.17
C GLY A 19 -2.17 -8.66 -18.71
N VAL A 20 -1.19 -8.92 -17.84
CA VAL A 20 -1.37 -9.13 -16.40
C VAL A 20 -0.59 -8.09 -15.61
N VAL A 21 -0.91 -7.94 -14.33
CA VAL A 21 -0.14 -7.06 -13.44
C VAL A 21 1.29 -7.57 -13.35
N TYR A 22 2.26 -6.70 -13.66
CA TYR A 22 3.67 -7.01 -13.51
C TYR A 22 3.97 -7.32 -12.04
N TYR A 23 4.69 -8.42 -11.75
CA TYR A 23 4.81 -8.94 -10.39
C TYR A 23 5.32 -7.91 -9.35
N ALA A 24 6.20 -6.98 -9.75
CA ALA A 24 6.71 -5.96 -8.84
C ALA A 24 5.65 -4.91 -8.43
N ASN A 25 4.58 -4.72 -9.22
CA ASN A 25 3.48 -3.83 -8.86
C ASN A 25 2.71 -4.30 -7.62
N TYR A 26 2.67 -5.61 -7.37
CA TYR A 26 2.02 -6.12 -6.17
C TYR A 26 2.67 -5.59 -4.89
N LEU A 27 4.00 -5.41 -4.87
CA LEU A 27 4.68 -4.80 -3.72
C LEU A 27 4.22 -3.36 -3.48
N ARG A 28 3.99 -2.60 -4.55
CA ARG A 28 3.45 -1.23 -4.46
C ARG A 28 2.03 -1.22 -3.92
N PHE A 29 1.20 -2.18 -4.32
CA PHE A 29 -0.17 -2.30 -3.80
C PHE A 29 -0.20 -2.70 -2.33
N MET A 30 0.65 -3.64 -1.93
CA MET A 30 0.79 -4.07 -0.53
C MET A 30 1.28 -2.93 0.35
N GLU A 31 2.25 -2.14 -0.12
CA GLU A 31 2.77 -1.01 0.62
C GLU A 31 1.69 0.06 0.84
N ARG A 32 0.92 0.41 -0.20
CA ARG A 32 -0.23 1.33 -0.06
C ARG A 32 -1.24 0.81 0.96
N ALA A 33 -1.59 -0.48 0.90
CA ALA A 33 -2.50 -1.09 1.87
C ALA A 33 -1.96 -1.03 3.31
N ARG A 34 -0.64 -1.25 3.48
CA ARG A 34 0.04 -1.16 4.78
C ARG A 34 0.00 0.25 5.35
N THR A 35 0.32 1.27 4.55
CA THR A 35 0.24 2.67 4.97
C THR A 35 -1.16 3.05 5.42
N GLU A 36 -2.19 2.66 4.65
CA GLU A 36 -3.58 3.00 4.96
C GLU A 36 -4.13 2.19 6.14
N TRP A 37 -3.65 0.97 6.33
CA TRP A 37 -3.96 0.17 7.52
C TRP A 37 -3.40 0.81 8.78
N LEU A 38 -2.13 1.26 8.76
CA LEU A 38 -1.52 1.97 9.87
C LEU A 38 -2.25 3.29 10.15
N ARG A 39 -2.61 4.06 9.11
CA ARG A 39 -3.41 5.27 9.27
C ARG A 39 -4.77 4.98 9.91
N ALA A 40 -5.45 3.91 9.51
CA ALA A 40 -6.72 3.49 10.12
C ALA A 40 -6.58 3.09 11.60
N LEU A 41 -5.38 2.72 12.05
CA LEU A 41 -5.05 2.47 13.45
C LEU A 41 -4.59 3.74 14.20
N GLY A 42 -4.53 4.90 13.54
CA GLY A 42 -4.10 6.18 14.11
C GLY A 42 -2.60 6.43 14.05
N PHE A 43 -1.85 5.60 13.31
CA PHE A 43 -0.42 5.78 13.10
C PHE A 43 -0.16 6.50 11.77
N GLU A 44 0.47 7.67 11.82
CA GLU A 44 0.99 8.33 10.63
C GLU A 44 2.48 8.03 10.48
N GLN A 45 2.87 7.53 9.31
CA GLN A 45 4.23 7.04 9.06
C GLN A 45 5.27 8.16 9.21
N ASP A 46 4.95 9.37 8.76
CA ASP A 46 5.81 10.55 8.86
C ASP A 46 6.06 10.91 10.34
N ARG A 47 4.99 10.90 11.15
CA ARG A 47 5.06 11.15 12.59
C ARG A 47 5.88 10.08 13.32
N LEU A 48 5.71 8.80 12.93
CA LEU A 48 6.48 7.69 13.47
C LEU A 48 7.96 7.80 13.11
N ALA A 49 8.29 8.20 11.88
CA ALA A 49 9.67 8.39 11.45
C ALA A 49 10.35 9.53 12.22
N GLU A 50 9.63 10.65 12.44
CA GLU A 50 10.11 11.76 13.26
C GLU A 50 10.30 11.38 14.74
N GLU A 51 9.34 10.65 15.33
CA GLU A 51 9.38 10.23 16.74
C GLU A 51 10.50 9.20 17.01
N GLU A 52 10.77 8.30 16.06
CA GLU A 52 11.77 7.22 16.19
C GLU A 52 13.14 7.56 15.56
N GLY A 53 13.26 8.72 14.91
CA GLY A 53 14.52 9.23 14.33
C GLY A 53 15.02 8.46 13.09
N VAL A 54 14.10 7.99 12.24
CA VAL A 54 14.38 7.22 11.01
C VAL A 54 14.24 8.08 9.76
#